data_AF-A0A941XS12-F1
#
_entry.id   AF-A0A941XS12-F1
#
_cell.length_a   1.000
_cell.length_b   1.000
_cell.length_c   1.000
_cell.angle_alpha   90.00
_cell.angle_beta   90.00
_cell.angle_gamma   90.00
#
_symmetry.space_group_name_H-M   'P 1'
#
loop_
_entity.id
_entity.type
_entity.pdbx_description
1 polymer ?
#
loop_
_entity_poly.entity_id
_entity_poly.type
_entity_poly.pdbx_seq_one_letter_code
_entity_poly.pdbx_strand_id
1 'polypeptide(L)'
;MANIIKSFLNMYRHEEAEEALKTTEVNFSVFTPDVISIEKVCDKPNDYYFPEDTITFIITLKNLGDKNITGFCLKDDSVRILDPMPNGYYEVLAPVGEVSFNLDEVVISNISLESGSSLEIRISGMVKKANHDTNHDLDTF
;
A
#
# COMPACT_ATOMS: atom_id res chain seq x y z
N MET A 1 -29.46 -68.11 -21.64
CA MET A 1 -28.79 -67.67 -20.40
C MET A 1 -27.90 -66.42 -20.54
N ALA A 2 -27.71 -65.83 -21.73
CA ALA A 2 -26.70 -64.77 -21.94
C ALA A 2 -27.16 -63.32 -21.68
N ASN A 3 -28.48 -63.05 -21.62
CA ASN A 3 -29.00 -61.68 -21.48
C ASN A 3 -28.89 -61.12 -20.05
N ILE A 4 -28.92 -61.99 -19.05
CA ILE A 4 -28.85 -61.59 -17.64
C ILE A 4 -27.45 -61.04 -17.31
N ILE A 5 -26.40 -61.68 -17.83
CA ILE A 5 -25.00 -61.28 -17.60
C ILE A 5 -24.69 -59.91 -18.21
N LYS A 6 -25.22 -59.60 -19.41
CA LYS A 6 -25.05 -58.29 -20.05
C LYS A 6 -25.74 -57.17 -19.27
N SER A 7 -26.92 -57.44 -18.68
CA SER A 7 -27.67 -56.48 -17.87
C SER A 7 -26.92 -56.11 -16.59
N PHE A 8 -26.34 -57.10 -15.89
CA PHE A 8 -25.57 -56.86 -14.67
C PHE A 8 -24.26 -56.11 -14.92
N LEU A 9 -23.57 -56.41 -16.02
CA LEU A 9 -22.34 -55.70 -16.39
C LEU A 9 -22.59 -54.23 -16.75
N ASN A 10 -23.76 -53.93 -17.31
CA ASN A 10 -24.16 -52.56 -17.66
C ASN A 10 -24.59 -51.76 -16.42
N MET A 11 -25.22 -52.42 -15.45
CA MET A 11 -25.63 -51.82 -14.16
C MET A 11 -24.40 -51.48 -13.30
N TYR A 12 -23.44 -52.41 -13.20
CA TYR A 12 -22.17 -52.21 -12.46
C TYR A 12 -21.36 -51.02 -13.00
N ARG A 13 -21.28 -50.90 -14.34
CA ARG A 13 -20.55 -49.82 -15.00
C ARG A 13 -21.23 -48.46 -14.82
N HIS A 14 -22.54 -48.43 -14.60
CA HIS A 14 -23.28 -47.20 -14.36
C HIS A 14 -23.14 -46.71 -12.92
N GLU A 15 -23.16 -47.61 -11.93
CA GLU A 15 -22.94 -47.27 -10.52
C GLU A 15 -21.51 -46.75 -10.29
N GLU A 16 -20.48 -47.39 -10.86
CA GLU A 16 -19.09 -46.91 -10.77
C GLU A 16 -18.91 -45.53 -11.42
N ALA A 17 -19.60 -45.26 -12.53
CA ALA A 17 -19.54 -43.96 -13.20
C ALA A 17 -20.23 -42.87 -12.37
N GLU A 18 -21.36 -43.15 -11.72
CA GLU A 18 -22.06 -42.20 -10.86
C GLU A 18 -21.29 -41.91 -9.55
N GLU A 19 -20.60 -42.89 -8.98
CA GLU A 19 -19.73 -42.66 -7.81
C GLU A 19 -18.47 -41.85 -8.15
N ALA A 20 -17.89 -42.05 -9.35
CA ALA A 20 -16.78 -41.23 -9.83
C ALA A 20 -17.16 -39.76 -10.06
N LEU A 21 -18.43 -39.50 -10.42
CA LEU A 21 -18.97 -38.15 -10.59
C LEU A 21 -19.34 -37.47 -9.26
N LYS A 22 -19.62 -38.25 -8.20
CA LYS A 22 -19.99 -37.75 -6.86
C LYS A 22 -18.82 -37.22 -6.02
N THR A 23 -17.59 -37.48 -6.43
CA THR A 23 -16.38 -37.20 -5.62
C THR A 23 -15.43 -36.16 -6.25
N THR A 24 -15.81 -35.56 -7.37
CA THR A 24 -14.98 -34.52 -7.99
C THR A 24 -15.35 -33.16 -7.42
N GLU A 25 -14.72 -32.80 -6.30
CA GLU A 25 -14.74 -31.42 -5.81
C GLU A 25 -14.02 -30.50 -6.81
N VAL A 26 -14.77 -29.67 -7.52
CA VAL A 26 -14.21 -28.65 -8.39
C VAL A 26 -13.94 -27.41 -7.55
N ASN A 27 -12.68 -27.22 -7.16
CA ASN A 27 -12.24 -26.01 -6.47
C ASN A 27 -11.92 -24.92 -7.50
N PHE A 28 -12.70 -23.84 -7.52
CA PHE A 28 -12.37 -22.62 -8.24
C PHE A 28 -11.88 -21.57 -7.25
N SER A 29 -10.71 -20.99 -7.51
CA SER A 29 -10.21 -19.83 -6.77
C SER A 29 -10.42 -18.59 -7.64
N VAL A 30 -11.25 -17.66 -7.15
CA VAL A 30 -11.38 -16.32 -7.74
C VAL A 30 -10.43 -15.42 -6.98
N PHE A 31 -9.53 -14.74 -7.69
CA PHE A 31 -8.65 -13.74 -7.12
C PHE A 31 -9.10 -12.34 -7.53
N THR A 32 -9.08 -11.42 -6.60
CA THR A 32 -9.16 -9.98 -6.84
C THR A 32 -7.79 -9.47 -7.30
N PRO A 33 -7.73 -8.45 -8.17
CA PRO A 33 -6.44 -7.84 -8.53
C PRO A 33 -5.76 -7.25 -7.29
N ASP A 34 -4.43 -7.10 -7.34
CA ASP A 34 -3.67 -6.44 -6.28
C ASP A 34 -4.09 -4.96 -6.23
N VAL A 35 -4.95 -4.62 -5.26
CA VAL A 35 -5.47 -3.27 -5.07
C VAL A 35 -4.89 -2.72 -3.77
N ILE A 36 -4.17 -1.61 -3.87
CA ILE A 36 -3.68 -0.85 -2.72
C ILE A 36 -4.52 0.41 -2.57
N SER A 37 -5.08 0.63 -1.38
CA SER A 37 -5.62 1.92 -0.98
C SER A 37 -4.52 2.71 -0.27
N ILE A 38 -4.38 3.98 -0.64
CA ILE A 38 -3.43 4.91 -0.04
C ILE A 38 -4.23 6.11 0.45
N GLU A 39 -4.14 6.38 1.74
CA GLU A 39 -4.66 7.59 2.36
C GLU A 39 -3.51 8.36 2.99
N LYS A 40 -3.52 9.69 2.87
CA LYS A 40 -2.54 10.56 3.50
C LYS A 40 -3.23 11.73 4.15
N VAL A 41 -2.91 11.96 5.42
CA VAL A 41 -3.37 13.10 6.21
C VAL A 41 -2.20 13.74 6.93
N CYS A 42 -2.34 14.98 7.37
CA CYS A 42 -1.43 15.58 8.34
C CYS A 42 -2.01 15.49 9.75
N ASP A 43 -1.20 15.73 10.77
CA ASP A 43 -1.61 15.68 12.19
C ASP A 43 -2.66 16.74 12.56
N LYS A 44 -2.74 17.84 11.80
CA LYS A 44 -3.72 18.93 11.97
C LYS A 44 -4.42 19.22 10.63
N PRO A 45 -5.31 18.33 10.15
CA PRO A 45 -5.88 18.40 8.80
C PRO A 45 -6.81 19.62 8.57
N ASN A 46 -7.25 20.27 9.64
CA ASN A 46 -8.15 21.43 9.60
C ASN A 46 -7.49 22.71 10.15
N ASP A 47 -6.17 22.72 10.27
CA ASP A 47 -5.40 23.85 10.79
C ASP A 47 -4.32 24.29 9.80
N TYR A 48 -3.70 25.43 10.08
CA TYR A 48 -2.57 25.93 9.32
C TYR A 48 -1.25 25.58 10.00
N TYR A 49 -0.24 25.31 9.19
CA TYR A 49 1.14 25.23 9.64
C TYR A 49 1.86 26.52 9.25
N PHE A 50 2.55 27.10 10.20
CA PHE A 50 3.42 28.25 10.00
C PHE A 50 4.85 27.79 9.71
N PRO A 51 5.69 28.65 9.10
CA PRO A 51 7.12 28.43 9.05
C PRO A 51 7.70 27.96 10.38
N GLU A 52 8.59 26.98 10.34
CA GLU A 52 9.21 26.35 11.53
C GLU A 52 8.30 25.45 12.37
N ASP A 53 7.00 25.32 12.04
CA ASP A 53 6.15 24.32 12.70
C ASP A 53 6.60 22.91 12.33
N THR A 54 6.44 21.98 13.28
CA THR A 54 6.52 20.55 12.98
C THR A 54 5.21 20.06 12.40
N ILE A 55 5.28 19.43 11.23
CA ILE A 55 4.17 18.72 10.58
C ILE A 55 4.49 17.23 10.55
N THR A 56 3.48 16.40 10.85
CA THR A 56 3.56 14.95 10.68
C THR A 56 2.56 14.49 9.64
N PHE A 57 3.06 13.93 8.55
CA PHE A 57 2.26 13.22 7.57
C PHE A 57 2.03 11.79 8.03
N ILE A 58 0.77 11.35 8.03
CA ILE A 58 0.34 10.00 8.37
C ILE A 58 -0.19 9.37 7.09
N ILE A 59 0.51 8.36 6.60
CA ILE A 59 0.19 7.64 5.37
C ILE A 59 -0.31 6.25 5.75
N THR A 60 -1.55 5.94 5.39
CA THR A 60 -2.16 4.63 5.62
C THR A 60 -2.24 3.88 4.31
N LEU A 61 -1.56 2.75 4.24
CA LEU A 61 -1.57 1.80 3.14
C LEU A 61 -2.44 0.61 3.52
N LYS A 62 -3.35 0.19 2.64
CA LYS A 62 -4.18 -1.00 2.85
C LYS A 62 -4.20 -1.88 1.62
N ASN A 63 -3.91 -3.17 1.83
CA ASN A 63 -4.04 -4.17 0.78
C ASN A 63 -5.50 -4.64 0.73
N LEU A 64 -6.21 -4.27 -0.33
CA LEU A 64 -7.60 -4.65 -0.58
C LEU A 64 -7.71 -5.93 -1.42
N GLY A 65 -6.60 -6.44 -1.92
CA GLY A 65 -6.53 -7.71 -2.63
C GLY A 65 -6.47 -8.91 -1.68
N ASP A 66 -6.55 -10.09 -2.27
CA ASP A 66 -6.48 -11.39 -1.58
C ASP A 66 -5.08 -12.04 -1.62
N LYS A 67 -4.09 -11.31 -2.14
CA LYS A 67 -2.69 -11.75 -2.22
C LYS A 67 -1.78 -10.81 -1.44
N ASN A 68 -0.68 -11.35 -0.93
CA ASN A 68 0.36 -10.56 -0.32
C ASN A 68 1.07 -9.72 -1.39
N ILE A 69 1.24 -8.43 -1.12
CA ILE A 69 1.98 -7.52 -1.99
C ILE A 69 3.37 -7.35 -1.38
N THR A 70 4.42 -7.53 -2.17
CA THR A 70 5.81 -7.50 -1.69
C THR A 70 6.69 -6.66 -2.61
N GLY A 71 7.68 -5.99 -2.03
CA GLY A 71 8.73 -5.30 -2.79
C GLY A 71 8.28 -3.99 -3.44
N PHE A 72 7.14 -3.43 -3.05
CA PHE A 72 6.67 -2.17 -3.62
C PHE A 72 7.39 -0.97 -3.01
N CYS A 73 7.36 0.14 -3.75
CA CYS A 73 8.03 1.39 -3.40
C CYS A 73 6.98 2.49 -3.19
N LEU A 74 7.06 3.17 -2.05
CA LEU A 74 6.32 4.39 -1.77
C LEU A 74 7.25 5.59 -1.99
N LYS A 75 6.74 6.59 -2.71
CA LYS A 75 7.43 7.84 -2.98
C LYS A 75 6.56 8.99 -2.52
N ASP A 76 7.13 9.88 -1.72
CA ASP A 76 6.42 11.02 -1.15
C ASP A 76 7.20 12.32 -1.36
N ASP A 77 6.65 13.23 -2.15
CA ASP A 77 7.27 14.51 -2.50
C ASP A 77 6.83 15.66 -1.57
N SER A 78 6.00 15.39 -0.55
CA SER A 78 5.57 16.44 0.38
C SER A 78 6.69 16.90 1.29
N VAL A 79 7.81 16.19 1.35
CA VAL A 79 9.03 16.69 1.99
C VAL A 79 9.59 17.96 1.33
N ARG A 80 9.16 18.31 0.11
CA ARG A 80 9.48 19.59 -0.53
C ARG A 80 9.02 20.82 0.25
N ILE A 81 8.02 20.68 1.11
CA ILE A 81 7.57 21.77 1.97
C ILE A 81 8.30 21.79 3.33
N LEU A 82 9.18 20.81 3.58
CA LEU A 82 9.96 20.69 4.82
C LEU A 82 11.38 21.22 4.65
N ASP A 83 11.91 21.87 5.68
CA ASP A 83 13.24 22.47 5.65
C ASP A 83 14.30 21.36 5.63
N PRO A 84 15.15 21.28 4.58
CA PRO A 84 16.14 20.20 4.47
C PRO A 84 17.25 20.37 5.50
N MET A 85 17.95 19.26 5.80
CA MET A 85 19.21 19.33 6.54
C MET A 85 20.22 20.25 5.81
N PRO A 86 21.07 20.99 6.56
CA PRO A 86 21.28 20.95 8.01
C PRO A 86 20.36 21.88 8.81
N ASN A 87 19.56 22.72 8.17
CA ASN A 87 18.79 23.78 8.85
C ASN A 87 17.45 23.28 9.40
N GLY A 88 16.92 22.20 8.84
CA GLY A 88 15.78 21.46 9.38
C GLY A 88 16.04 19.98 9.57
N TYR A 89 14.95 19.24 9.71
CA TYR A 89 14.97 17.78 9.85
C TYR A 89 13.73 17.19 9.18
N TYR A 90 13.91 15.95 8.72
CA TYR A 90 12.81 15.06 8.40
C TYR A 90 13.18 13.65 8.89
N GLU A 91 12.18 12.90 9.33
CA GLU A 91 12.34 11.53 9.78
C GLU A 91 11.14 10.67 9.38
N VAL A 92 11.39 9.37 9.20
CA VAL A 92 10.32 8.37 9.11
C VAL A 92 10.24 7.68 10.46
N LEU A 93 9.09 7.80 11.12
CA LEU A 93 8.86 7.14 12.40
C LEU A 93 8.47 5.69 12.14
N ALA A 94 9.13 4.76 12.85
CA ALA A 94 8.92 3.31 12.71
C ALA A 94 8.98 2.83 11.25
N PRO A 95 10.16 2.96 10.59
CA PRO A 95 10.29 2.66 9.17
C PRO A 95 9.94 1.21 8.87
N VAL A 96 9.26 1.02 7.75
CA VAL A 96 8.86 -0.26 7.18
C VAL A 96 9.53 -0.36 5.83
N GLY A 97 10.48 -1.28 5.70
CA GLY A 97 11.37 -1.34 4.55
C GLY A 97 12.56 -0.40 4.67
N GLU A 98 13.13 -0.01 3.53
CA GLU A 98 14.35 0.79 3.43
C GLU A 98 14.01 2.25 3.10
N VAL A 99 14.45 3.18 3.95
CA VAL A 99 14.19 4.61 3.78
C VAL A 99 15.38 5.29 3.14
N SER A 100 15.13 6.06 2.09
CA SER A 100 16.07 6.97 1.48
C SER A 100 15.46 8.37 1.38
N PHE A 101 16.30 9.38 1.58
CA PHE A 101 15.90 10.77 1.52
C PHE A 101 16.65 11.48 0.39
N ASN A 102 15.89 12.12 -0.49
CA ASN A 102 16.39 13.09 -1.45
C ASN A 102 15.90 14.48 -1.03
N LEU A 103 16.48 15.55 -1.60
CA LEU A 103 16.05 16.94 -1.32
C LEU A 103 14.54 17.19 -1.55
N ASP A 104 13.94 16.40 -2.45
CA ASP A 104 12.59 16.62 -2.96
C ASP A 104 11.63 15.45 -2.71
N GLU A 105 12.11 14.32 -2.20
CA GLU A 105 11.30 13.10 -2.10
C GLU A 105 11.83 12.17 -1.00
N VAL A 106 10.91 11.58 -0.25
CA VAL A 106 11.17 10.39 0.59
C VAL A 106 10.83 9.15 -0.23
N VAL A 107 11.77 8.23 -0.29
CA VAL A 107 11.59 6.94 -0.97
C VAL A 107 11.66 5.84 0.08
N ILE A 108 10.58 5.07 0.21
CA ILE A 108 10.51 3.90 1.08
C ILE A 108 10.35 2.67 0.20
N SER A 109 11.40 1.84 0.17
CA SER A 109 11.49 0.67 -0.69
C SER A 109 11.30 -0.62 0.10
N ASN A 110 11.07 -1.73 -0.62
CA ASN A 110 10.96 -3.07 -0.05
C ASN A 110 9.82 -3.22 0.98
N ILE A 111 8.70 -2.51 0.75
CA ILE A 111 7.51 -2.62 1.60
C ILE A 111 6.78 -3.92 1.23
N SER A 112 6.31 -4.63 2.24
CA SER A 112 5.44 -5.80 2.10
C SER A 112 4.18 -5.64 2.93
N LEU A 113 3.04 -6.02 2.36
CA LEU A 113 1.73 -5.91 2.99
C LEU A 113 0.93 -7.18 2.73
N GLU A 114 0.62 -7.91 3.79
CA GLU A 114 -0.21 -9.11 3.72
C GLU A 114 -1.61 -8.79 3.18
N SER A 115 -2.26 -9.80 2.58
CA SER A 115 -3.65 -9.70 2.14
C SER A 115 -4.57 -9.18 3.26
N GLY A 116 -5.34 -8.13 2.99
CA GLY A 116 -6.27 -7.53 3.95
C GLY A 116 -5.63 -6.67 5.06
N SER A 117 -4.30 -6.65 5.17
CA SER A 117 -3.59 -5.90 6.21
C SER A 117 -3.47 -4.42 5.89
N SER A 118 -3.25 -3.63 6.94
CA SER A 118 -3.01 -2.18 6.87
C SER A 118 -1.68 -1.82 7.52
N LEU A 119 -1.01 -0.82 6.95
CA LEU A 119 0.27 -0.31 7.40
C LEU A 119 0.21 1.20 7.49
N GLU A 120 0.76 1.75 8.57
CA GLU A 120 0.83 3.18 8.80
C GLU A 120 2.29 3.62 8.78
N ILE A 121 2.57 4.66 8.00
CA ILE A 121 3.88 5.28 7.88
C ILE A 121 3.73 6.73 8.31
N ARG A 122 4.58 7.18 9.24
CA ARG A 122 4.61 8.58 9.65
C ARG A 122 5.90 9.25 9.18
N ILE A 123 5.76 10.38 8.50
CA ILE A 123 6.88 11.23 8.08
C ILE A 123 6.73 12.56 8.81
N SER A 124 7.70 12.91 9.65
CA SER A 124 7.70 14.15 10.42
C SER A 124 8.80 15.07 9.93
N GLY A 125 8.57 16.38 9.95
CA GLY A 125 9.62 17.37 9.74
C GLY A 125 9.16 18.80 9.95
N MET A 126 10.10 19.72 9.84
CA MET A 126 9.88 21.14 10.07
C MET A 126 9.47 21.86 8.78
N VAL A 127 8.43 22.69 8.80
CA VAL A 127 7.97 23.44 7.64
C VAL A 127 9.00 24.51 7.24
N LYS A 128 9.32 24.59 5.94
CA LYS A 128 10.26 25.56 5.37
C LYS A 128 9.93 26.98 5.81
N LYS A 129 10.96 27.77 6.10
CA LYS A 129 10.83 29.22 6.10
C LYS A 129 10.39 29.67 4.72
N ALA A 130 9.34 30.51 4.67
CA ALA A 130 9.12 31.30 3.48
C ALA A 130 10.41 32.09 3.24
N ASN A 131 10.96 31.99 2.02
CA ASN A 131 12.00 32.93 1.61
C ASN A 131 11.36 34.30 1.74
N HIS A 132 11.71 35.05 2.79
CA HIS A 132 11.47 36.48 2.78
C HIS A 132 12.37 36.93 1.65
N ASP A 133 11.76 37.24 0.50
CA ASP A 133 12.48 37.84 -0.61
C ASP A 133 13.10 39.11 -0.02
N THR A 134 14.39 39.07 0.28
CA THR A 134 15.16 40.27 0.61
C THR A 134 15.43 40.99 -0.69
N ASN A 135 14.39 41.29 -1.45
CA ASN A 135 14.38 42.37 -2.40
C ASN A 135 13.57 43.50 -1.79
N HIS A 136 14.15 44.05 -0.70
CA HIS A 136 13.96 45.44 -0.35
C HIS A 136 14.72 46.28 -1.40
N ASP A 137 14.36 46.13 -2.67
CA ASP A 137 14.82 47.06 -3.68
C ASP A 137 14.02 48.35 -3.49
N LEU A 138 14.81 49.39 -3.31
CA LEU A 138 14.46 50.77 -3.13
C LEU A 138 13.62 51.25 -4.32
N ASP A 139 12.31 51.35 -4.15
CA ASP A 139 11.48 52.20 -5.00
C ASP A 139 10.69 53.19 -4.13
N THR A 140 11.46 54.12 -3.56
CA THR A 140 10.94 55.43 -3.16
C THR A 140 11.00 56.31 -4.41
N PHE A 141 9.83 56.63 -4.98
CA PHE A 141 9.65 57.81 -5.84
C PHE A 141 9.16 58.98 -5.00
#